data_AF-A0A4D4JUT7-F1
#
_entry.id   AF-A0A4D4JUT7-F1
#
_cell.length_a   1.000
_cell.length_b   1.000
_cell.length_c   1.000
_cell.angle_alpha   90.00
_cell.angle_beta   90.00
_cell.angle_gamma   90.00
#
_symmetry.space_group_name_H-M   'P 1'
#
loop_
_entity.id
_entity.type
_entity.pdbx_description
1 polymer ?
#
loop_
_entity_poly.entity_id
_entity_poly.type
_entity_poly.pdbx_seq_one_letter_code
_entity_poly.pdbx_strand_id
1 'polypeptide(L)'
;MTALCPMPPSFSPLPRAAMVPAALVTLALGLTLPLGACSGRSGGDGDVALSDGGWGGGAAGMAPVASISALEGDWVQKGCIQVGAQSFKKTLRARTTGRATVDYYEGVLIFAGNGCAGASQQVGPSKLGVVSFARSDANPAMAARWGELHTVTGTRSGAIWALPAANRLCLLGDEIPSTQPTLSAVAASVATLSADNCFTR
;
A
#
# COMPACT_ATOMS: atom_id res chain seq x y z
N MET A 1 3.14 62.72 -12.26
CA MET A 1 3.87 61.48 -11.94
C MET A 1 2.92 60.62 -11.14
N THR A 2 2.27 59.70 -11.84
CA THR A 2 1.00 59.11 -11.42
C THR A 2 1.24 57.61 -11.21
N ALA A 3 0.89 57.12 -10.03
CA ALA A 3 1.08 55.74 -9.61
C ALA A 3 0.16 54.78 -10.40
N LEU A 4 0.73 53.67 -10.87
CA LEU A 4 0.00 52.55 -11.49
C LEU A 4 0.11 51.34 -10.55
N CYS A 5 -0.98 51.04 -9.85
CA CYS A 5 -1.21 49.76 -9.20
C CYS A 5 -1.73 48.75 -10.24
N PRO A 6 -1.17 47.53 -10.36
CA PRO A 6 -1.81 46.46 -11.11
C PRO A 6 -2.91 45.76 -10.29
N MET A 7 -4.06 45.56 -10.94
CA MET A 7 -5.28 44.92 -10.45
C MET A 7 -5.11 43.43 -10.08
N PRO A 8 -5.91 42.91 -9.13
CA PRO A 8 -6.05 41.47 -8.89
C PRO A 8 -6.94 40.78 -9.94
N PRO A 9 -6.77 39.47 -10.21
CA PRO A 9 -7.63 38.72 -11.12
C PRO A 9 -9.03 38.47 -10.52
N SER A 10 -10.05 38.64 -11.36
CA SER A 10 -11.47 38.42 -11.09
C SER A 10 -11.78 36.96 -10.71
N PHE A 11 -12.49 36.80 -9.59
CA PHE A 11 -13.14 35.55 -9.20
C PHE A 11 -14.44 35.37 -9.99
N SER A 12 -14.58 34.26 -10.72
CA SER A 12 -15.85 33.82 -11.28
C SER A 12 -16.65 33.03 -10.22
N PRO A 13 -17.96 33.26 -10.07
CA PRO A 13 -18.80 32.55 -9.11
C PRO A 13 -19.17 31.15 -9.61
N LEU A 14 -19.09 30.16 -8.71
CA LEU A 14 -19.60 28.80 -8.90
C LEU A 14 -21.14 28.80 -8.97
N PRO A 15 -21.77 27.99 -9.84
CA PRO A 15 -23.21 27.79 -9.80
C PRO A 15 -23.62 26.90 -8.62
N ARG A 16 -24.56 27.41 -7.82
CA ARG A 16 -25.40 26.65 -6.89
C ARG A 16 -26.24 25.63 -7.67
N ALA A 17 -26.10 24.35 -7.35
CA ALA A 17 -27.09 23.32 -7.62
C ALA A 17 -27.01 22.31 -6.45
N ALA A 18 -27.95 22.40 -5.51
CA ALA A 18 -29.15 21.57 -5.44
C ALA A 18 -28.95 20.43 -4.43
N MET A 19 -29.47 20.66 -3.22
CA MET A 19 -29.76 19.65 -2.20
C MET A 19 -30.60 18.52 -2.80
N VAL A 20 -30.19 17.28 -2.57
CA VAL A 20 -31.03 16.09 -2.77
C VAL A 20 -31.16 15.38 -1.41
N PRO A 21 -32.38 15.01 -0.99
CA PRO A 21 -32.64 14.59 0.39
C PRO A 21 -32.25 13.14 0.66
N ALA A 22 -31.97 12.88 1.94
CA ALA A 22 -31.73 11.57 2.51
C ALA A 22 -32.97 10.67 2.39
N ALA A 23 -32.77 9.46 1.87
CA ALA A 23 -33.71 8.36 2.02
C ALA A 23 -33.02 7.22 2.79
N LEU A 24 -33.33 7.15 4.08
CA LEU A 24 -33.07 6.02 4.96
C LEU A 24 -34.00 4.87 4.56
N VAL A 25 -33.46 3.75 4.12
CA VAL A 25 -34.19 2.48 4.02
C VAL A 25 -33.52 1.48 4.94
N THR A 26 -34.02 1.40 6.17
CA THR A 26 -33.80 0.29 7.09
C THR A 26 -34.72 -0.85 6.68
N LEU A 27 -34.16 -1.93 6.12
CA LEU A 27 -34.81 -3.24 6.06
C LEU A 27 -34.11 -4.16 7.07
N ALA A 28 -34.84 -4.52 8.12
CA ALA A 28 -34.52 -5.59 9.04
C ALA A 28 -35.66 -6.62 9.02
N LEU A 29 -35.38 -7.81 9.57
CA LEU A 29 -36.09 -9.10 9.49
C LEU A 29 -35.70 -9.93 8.25
N GLY A 30 -35.12 -11.12 8.37
CA GLY A 30 -34.94 -12.01 9.51
C GLY A 30 -35.16 -13.44 9.00
N LEU A 31 -34.10 -14.24 8.86
CA LEU A 31 -34.20 -15.66 8.55
C LEU A 31 -33.15 -16.47 9.30
N THR A 32 -33.66 -17.54 9.89
CA THR A 32 -33.07 -18.49 10.83
C THR A 32 -32.10 -19.49 10.18
N LEU A 33 -31.09 -19.90 10.95
CA LEU A 33 -30.15 -21.04 10.79
C LEU A 33 -30.86 -22.38 10.47
N PRO A 34 -30.23 -23.38 9.79
CA PRO A 34 -29.18 -24.21 10.40
C PRO A 34 -28.06 -24.77 9.49
N LEU A 35 -27.08 -25.37 10.17
CA LEU A 35 -25.88 -26.09 9.74
C LEU A 35 -26.01 -26.99 8.50
N GLY A 36 -25.01 -26.93 7.62
CA GLY A 36 -24.72 -27.93 6.59
C GLY A 36 -23.21 -28.10 6.44
N ALA A 37 -22.68 -29.22 6.92
CA ALA A 37 -21.35 -29.70 6.60
C ALA A 37 -21.37 -30.34 5.21
N CYS A 38 -20.44 -29.97 4.34
CA CYS A 38 -20.10 -30.74 3.13
C CYS A 38 -18.58 -30.85 3.03
N SER A 39 -18.06 -31.95 3.57
CA SER A 39 -16.78 -32.53 3.21
C SER A 39 -16.83 -33.00 1.76
N GLY A 40 -16.02 -32.41 0.89
CA GLY A 40 -15.78 -32.89 -0.47
C GLY A 40 -14.34 -33.38 -0.61
N ARG A 41 -14.16 -34.69 -0.59
CA ARG A 41 -12.93 -35.41 -0.95
C ARG A 41 -13.10 -35.99 -2.35
N SER A 42 -12.17 -35.71 -3.27
CA SER A 42 -11.87 -36.47 -4.50
C SER A 42 -10.54 -35.93 -5.04
N GLY A 43 -9.42 -36.65 -5.06
CA GLY A 43 -9.09 -37.81 -5.92
C GLY A 43 -8.23 -37.28 -7.09
N GLY A 44 -6.88 -37.36 -7.04
CA GLY A 44 -6.02 -38.34 -7.76
C GLY A 44 -6.13 -38.19 -9.29
N ASP A 45 -5.10 -38.02 -10.13
CA ASP A 45 -3.66 -38.31 -10.11
C ASP A 45 -3.02 -37.60 -11.34
N GLY A 46 -1.69 -37.43 -11.35
CA GLY A 46 -0.88 -37.36 -12.58
C GLY A 46 -0.61 -35.99 -13.21
N ASP A 47 0.54 -35.40 -12.86
CA ASP A 47 1.68 -35.13 -13.77
C ASP A 47 2.47 -33.87 -13.39
N VAL A 48 3.79 -34.04 -13.31
CA VAL A 48 4.77 -33.04 -12.89
C VAL A 48 4.92 -31.96 -13.97
N ALA A 49 4.58 -30.73 -13.61
CA ALA A 49 5.14 -29.53 -14.22
C ALA A 49 5.62 -28.60 -13.11
N LEU A 50 6.92 -28.61 -12.83
CA LEU A 50 7.57 -27.44 -12.23
C LEU A 50 7.61 -26.36 -13.31
N SER A 51 6.79 -25.32 -13.19
CA SER A 51 7.03 -24.00 -13.81
C SER A 51 6.16 -22.93 -13.16
N ASP A 52 6.78 -21.77 -13.00
CA ASP A 52 6.25 -20.44 -12.66
C ASP A 52 6.12 -20.12 -11.17
N GLY A 53 6.99 -19.21 -10.72
CA GLY A 53 7.20 -18.81 -9.33
C GLY A 53 5.94 -18.33 -8.63
N GLY A 54 5.34 -19.22 -7.86
CA GLY A 54 4.21 -18.95 -6.99
C GLY A 54 4.59 -18.05 -5.82
N TRP A 55 4.44 -16.74 -5.99
CA TRP A 55 4.23 -15.81 -4.87
C TRP A 55 2.73 -15.82 -4.59
N GLY A 56 2.30 -16.89 -3.94
CA GLY A 56 0.89 -17.22 -3.76
C GLY A 56 0.69 -18.14 -2.56
N GLY A 57 1.23 -17.74 -1.40
CA GLY A 57 0.94 -18.38 -0.12
C GLY A 57 -0.18 -17.63 0.59
N GLY A 58 -1.37 -18.22 0.63
CA GLY A 58 -2.61 -17.62 1.12
C GLY A 58 -2.52 -16.98 2.51
N ALA A 59 -2.85 -15.69 2.57
CA ALA A 59 -3.25 -14.98 3.79
C ALA A 59 -4.61 -14.29 3.58
N ALA A 60 -5.54 -14.98 2.92
CA ALA A 60 -6.93 -14.53 2.85
C ALA A 60 -7.62 -14.84 4.19
N GLY A 61 -7.45 -13.96 5.18
CA GLY A 61 -8.21 -14.04 6.44
C GLY A 61 -7.51 -13.58 7.71
N MET A 62 -6.20 -13.28 7.70
CA MET A 62 -5.55 -12.73 8.89
C MET A 62 -5.91 -11.24 9.06
N ALA A 63 -6.44 -10.90 10.23
CA ALA A 63 -6.65 -9.50 10.61
C ALA A 63 -5.32 -8.71 10.51
N PRO A 64 -5.34 -7.46 10.05
CA PRO A 64 -4.14 -6.62 10.05
C PRO A 64 -3.55 -6.52 11.45
N VAL A 65 -2.31 -6.96 11.61
CA VAL A 65 -1.57 -6.86 12.88
C VAL A 65 -0.76 -5.58 12.92
N ALA A 66 -0.57 -4.97 14.10
CA ALA A 66 0.24 -3.76 14.26
C ALA A 66 1.76 -4.04 14.34
N SER A 67 2.16 -5.29 14.61
CA SER A 67 3.58 -5.66 14.76
C SER A 67 4.43 -5.27 13.55
N ILE A 68 5.61 -4.69 13.78
CA ILE A 68 6.55 -4.35 12.70
C ILE A 68 7.06 -5.58 11.94
N SER A 69 7.03 -6.77 12.56
CA SER A 69 7.41 -8.03 11.91
C SER A 69 6.51 -8.38 10.71
N ALA A 70 5.30 -7.83 10.65
CA ALA A 70 4.42 -8.01 9.50
C ALA A 70 4.92 -7.27 8.25
N LEU A 71 5.77 -6.26 8.42
CA LEU A 71 6.39 -5.50 7.34
C LEU A 71 7.58 -6.25 6.73
N GLU A 72 8.15 -7.21 7.47
CA GLU A 72 9.35 -7.94 7.04
C GLU A 72 9.10 -8.75 5.77
N GLY A 73 10.11 -8.75 4.89
CA GLY A 73 10.11 -9.52 3.66
C GLY A 73 10.34 -8.67 2.41
N ASP A 74 10.13 -9.32 1.28
CA ASP A 74 10.26 -8.74 -0.04
C ASP A 74 8.88 -8.39 -0.59
N TRP A 75 8.79 -7.19 -1.16
CA TRP A 75 7.57 -6.59 -1.65
C TRP A 75 7.80 -6.08 -3.07
N VAL A 76 6.84 -6.30 -3.96
CA VAL A 76 6.91 -5.85 -5.35
C VAL A 76 5.80 -4.85 -5.61
N GLN A 77 6.14 -3.69 -6.17
CA GLN A 77 5.15 -2.68 -6.54
C GLN A 77 4.18 -3.27 -7.57
N LYS A 78 2.88 -3.06 -7.38
CA LYS A 78 1.86 -3.59 -8.29
C LYS A 78 1.95 -2.94 -9.67
N GLY A 79 2.20 -1.63 -9.69
CA GLY A 79 2.30 -0.83 -10.89
C GLY A 79 3.45 -1.26 -11.80
N CYS A 80 3.19 -1.22 -13.10
CA CYS A 80 4.18 -1.43 -14.14
C CYS A 80 4.53 -0.10 -14.79
N ILE A 81 5.81 0.26 -14.80
CA ILE A 81 6.30 1.46 -15.46
C ILE A 81 6.88 1.04 -16.81
N GLN A 82 6.40 1.64 -17.90
CA GLN A 82 6.89 1.38 -19.25
C GLN A 82 7.92 2.45 -19.65
N VAL A 83 9.09 2.01 -20.13
CA VAL A 83 10.11 2.91 -20.70
C VAL A 83 10.65 2.29 -21.97
N GLY A 84 10.19 2.79 -23.13
CA GLY A 84 10.57 2.26 -24.43
C GLY A 84 10.21 0.78 -24.58
N ALA A 85 11.20 -0.05 -24.92
CA ALA A 85 11.04 -1.49 -25.11
C ALA A 85 11.18 -2.31 -23.81
N GLN A 86 11.26 -1.64 -22.66
CA GLN A 86 11.39 -2.28 -21.35
C GLN A 86 10.28 -1.83 -20.41
N SER A 87 10.07 -2.61 -19.37
CA SER A 87 9.16 -2.27 -18.29
C SER A 87 9.73 -2.65 -16.93
N PHE A 88 9.25 -1.97 -15.89
CA PHE A 88 9.90 -1.96 -14.58
C PHE A 88 8.88 -2.07 -13.47
N LYS A 89 9.23 -2.81 -12.43
CA LYS A 89 8.55 -2.79 -11.13
C LYS A 89 9.56 -2.45 -10.05
N LYS A 90 9.20 -1.55 -9.13
CA LYS A 90 10.01 -1.36 -7.92
C LYS A 90 9.88 -2.58 -7.01
N THR A 91 10.97 -2.86 -6.31
CA THR A 91 10.98 -3.83 -5.21
C THR A 91 11.38 -3.11 -3.94
N LEU A 92 10.79 -3.54 -2.85
CA LEU A 92 11.11 -3.08 -1.51
C LEU A 92 11.47 -4.31 -0.68
N ARG A 93 12.54 -4.21 0.08
CA ARG A 93 12.89 -5.20 1.10
C ARG A 93 12.93 -4.52 2.45
N ALA A 94 12.20 -5.08 3.39
CA ALA A 94 12.14 -4.62 4.77
C ALA A 94 12.77 -5.69 5.67
N ARG A 95 13.78 -5.31 6.44
CA ARG A 95 14.42 -6.19 7.42
C ARG A 95 14.31 -5.57 8.80
N THR A 96 13.66 -6.27 9.72
CA THR A 96 13.61 -5.85 11.12
C THR A 96 15.01 -5.92 11.72
N THR A 97 15.51 -4.81 12.26
CA THR A 97 16.85 -4.75 12.88
C THR A 97 16.80 -4.44 14.37
N GLY A 98 15.62 -4.13 14.90
CA GLY A 98 15.37 -3.84 16.31
C GLY A 98 13.88 -3.89 16.62
N ARG A 99 13.49 -3.57 17.85
CA ARG A 99 12.09 -3.68 18.31
C ARG A 99 11.12 -2.74 17.57
N ALA A 100 11.64 -1.64 17.02
CA ALA A 100 10.86 -0.60 16.34
C ALA A 100 11.54 -0.11 15.05
N THR A 101 12.57 -0.81 14.56
CA THR A 101 13.41 -0.34 13.45
C THR A 101 13.45 -1.35 12.33
N VAL A 102 13.34 -0.82 11.10
CA VAL A 102 13.43 -1.59 9.87
C VAL A 102 14.50 -0.97 8.97
N ASP A 103 15.44 -1.78 8.51
CA ASP A 103 16.27 -1.39 7.37
C ASP A 103 15.41 -1.45 6.11
N TYR A 104 15.36 -0.34 5.38
CA TYR A 104 14.59 -0.17 4.16
C TYR A 104 15.53 -0.21 2.95
N TYR A 105 15.28 -1.18 2.08
CA TYR A 105 16.00 -1.37 0.83
C TYR A 105 15.04 -1.24 -0.35
N GLU A 106 15.53 -0.72 -1.47
CA GLU A 106 14.81 -0.74 -2.74
C GLU A 106 15.66 -1.31 -3.87
N GLY A 107 14.99 -1.90 -4.84
CA GLY A 107 15.57 -2.35 -6.10
C GLY A 107 14.53 -2.26 -7.22
N VAL A 108 14.85 -2.83 -8.36
CA VAL A 108 13.97 -2.83 -9.54
C VAL A 108 14.00 -4.19 -10.22
N LEU A 109 12.84 -4.67 -10.64
CA LEU A 109 12.71 -5.76 -11.61
C LEU A 109 12.57 -5.15 -13.00
N ILE A 110 13.43 -5.57 -13.92
CA ILE A 110 13.46 -5.14 -15.32
C ILE A 110 12.92 -6.28 -16.18
N PHE A 111 11.91 -5.99 -16.97
CA PHE A 111 11.27 -6.92 -17.88
C PHE A 111 11.51 -6.49 -19.32
N ALA A 112 11.60 -7.47 -20.22
CA ALA A 112 11.53 -7.21 -21.65
C ALA A 112 10.10 -6.86 -22.06
N GLY A 113 9.93 -5.95 -23.01
CA GLY A 113 8.61 -5.48 -23.46
C GLY A 113 7.94 -4.55 -22.44
N ASN A 114 6.65 -4.28 -22.66
CA ASN A 114 5.90 -3.24 -21.96
C ASN A 114 4.93 -3.77 -20.89
N GLY A 115 4.91 -5.08 -20.63
CA GLY A 115 3.87 -5.71 -19.80
C GLY A 115 4.24 -6.03 -18.35
N CYS A 116 5.49 -5.81 -17.91
CA CYS A 116 6.03 -6.35 -16.65
C CYS A 116 5.65 -7.83 -16.42
N ALA A 117 5.81 -8.63 -17.46
CA ALA A 117 5.41 -10.03 -17.52
C ALA A 117 6.57 -10.89 -18.02
N GLY A 118 6.59 -12.16 -17.60
CA GLY A 118 7.66 -13.10 -17.94
C GLY A 118 8.92 -12.92 -17.10
N ALA A 119 10.04 -13.42 -17.62
CA ALA A 119 11.32 -13.37 -16.94
C ALA A 119 11.76 -11.92 -16.70
N SER A 120 12.36 -11.68 -15.53
CA SER A 120 12.90 -10.38 -15.17
C SER A 120 14.35 -10.48 -14.71
N GLN A 121 15.08 -9.39 -14.95
CA GLN A 121 16.37 -9.15 -14.33
C GLN A 121 16.18 -8.28 -13.09
N GLN A 122 16.70 -8.74 -11.95
CA GLN A 122 16.68 -7.95 -10.72
C GLN A 122 17.94 -7.07 -10.62
N VAL A 123 17.74 -5.81 -10.26
CA VAL A 123 18.81 -4.87 -9.90
C VAL A 123 18.58 -4.41 -8.45
N GLY A 124 19.62 -4.52 -7.62
CA GLY A 124 19.52 -4.31 -6.17
C GLY A 124 19.03 -5.56 -5.42
N PRO A 125 18.44 -5.43 -4.22
CA PRO A 125 18.08 -4.18 -3.57
C PRO A 125 19.27 -3.55 -2.82
N SER A 126 19.32 -2.21 -2.82
CA SER A 126 20.30 -1.39 -2.10
C SER A 126 19.65 -0.74 -0.89
N LYS A 127 20.40 -0.58 0.20
CA LYS A 127 19.88 0.07 1.42
C LYS A 127 19.62 1.55 1.12
N LEU A 128 18.37 1.98 1.25
CA LEU A 128 17.99 3.39 1.11
C LEU A 128 17.97 4.12 2.45
N GLY A 129 17.73 3.41 3.54
CA GLY A 129 17.69 4.03 4.85
C GLY A 129 17.27 3.10 5.97
N VAL A 130 16.93 3.71 7.09
CA VAL A 130 16.36 3.05 8.27
C VAL A 130 15.09 3.79 8.63
N VAL A 131 14.01 3.03 8.83
CA VAL A 131 12.76 3.55 9.37
C VAL A 131 12.67 3.21 10.84
N SER A 132 12.53 4.23 11.69
CA SER A 132 12.30 4.08 13.12
C SER A 132 10.84 4.42 13.44
N PHE A 133 10.06 3.43 13.86
CA PHE A 133 8.64 3.59 14.17
C PHE A 133 8.44 4.06 15.61
N ALA A 134 7.71 5.16 15.79
CA ALA A 134 7.34 5.69 17.10
C ALA A 134 5.98 5.15 17.57
N ARG A 135 5.11 4.77 16.63
CA ARG A 135 3.75 4.30 16.91
C ARG A 135 3.30 3.26 15.89
N SER A 136 2.50 2.30 16.35
CA SER A 136 1.84 1.31 15.50
C SER A 136 0.42 1.08 15.99
N ASP A 137 -0.56 1.22 15.10
CA ASP A 137 -1.97 1.00 15.41
C ASP A 137 -2.58 0.01 14.39
N ALA A 138 -3.62 -0.71 14.80
CA ALA A 138 -4.37 -1.59 13.92
C ALA A 138 -5.86 -1.63 14.29
N ASN A 139 -6.69 -1.90 13.29
CA ASN A 139 -8.10 -2.23 13.43
C ASN A 139 -8.44 -3.37 12.44
N PRO A 140 -9.67 -3.90 12.41
CA PRO A 140 -10.03 -4.99 11.50
C PRO A 140 -9.84 -4.68 10.01
N ALA A 141 -9.82 -3.41 9.61
CA ALA A 141 -9.70 -2.98 8.22
C ALA A 141 -8.24 -2.73 7.78
N MET A 142 -7.37 -2.25 8.67
CA MET A 142 -5.97 -2.00 8.34
C MET A 142 -5.06 -1.88 9.56
N ALA A 143 -3.76 -1.93 9.32
CA ALA A 143 -2.73 -1.56 10.29
C ALA A 143 -1.81 -0.48 9.71
N ALA A 144 -1.32 0.44 10.53
CA ALA A 144 -0.38 1.47 10.12
C ALA A 144 0.69 1.71 11.18
N ARG A 145 1.88 2.09 10.73
CA ARG A 145 3.00 2.44 11.60
C ARG A 145 3.53 3.79 11.20
N TRP A 146 3.67 4.66 12.18
CA TRP A 146 4.19 6.01 12.03
C TRP A 146 5.59 6.05 12.56
N GLY A 147 6.47 6.67 11.81
CA GLY A 147 7.85 6.76 12.15
C GLY A 147 8.56 7.73 11.24
N GLU A 148 9.84 7.49 11.14
CA GLU A 148 10.74 8.40 10.50
C GLU A 148 11.74 7.63 9.67
N LEU A 149 11.87 8.04 8.42
CA LEU A 149 12.89 7.54 7.52
C LEU A 149 14.13 8.43 7.63
N HIS A 150 15.25 7.82 8.02
CA HIS A 150 16.58 8.37 7.80
C HIS A 150 17.19 7.70 6.58
N THR A 151 17.44 8.47 5.54
CA THR A 151 18.07 7.95 4.32
C THR A 151 19.58 7.83 4.47
N VAL A 152 20.20 7.01 3.63
CA VAL A 152 21.67 6.88 3.55
C VAL A 152 22.35 8.17 3.09
N THR A 153 21.62 9.11 2.49
CA THR A 153 22.12 10.44 2.10
C THR A 153 21.95 11.48 3.21
N GLY A 154 21.49 11.07 4.40
CA GLY A 154 21.37 11.94 5.57
C GLY A 154 20.10 12.79 5.62
N THR A 155 19.12 12.53 4.75
CA THR A 155 17.81 13.20 4.82
C THR A 155 16.89 12.49 5.82
N ARG A 156 16.00 13.27 6.43
CA ARG A 156 15.02 12.82 7.43
C ARG A 156 13.62 13.24 6.99
N SER A 157 12.66 12.32 7.03
CA SER A 157 11.25 12.61 6.73
C SER A 157 10.31 11.73 7.54
N GLY A 158 9.09 12.22 7.79
CA GLY A 158 8.03 11.38 8.34
C GLY A 158 7.67 10.28 7.35
N ALA A 159 7.37 9.09 7.88
CA ALA A 159 7.02 7.92 7.09
C ALA A 159 5.88 7.16 7.75
N ILE A 160 4.88 6.80 6.93
CA ILE A 160 3.79 5.92 7.36
C ILE A 160 3.79 4.67 6.50
N TRP A 161 3.91 3.51 7.14
CA TRP A 161 3.84 2.21 6.48
C TRP A 161 2.48 1.58 6.81
N ALA A 162 1.60 1.56 5.80
CA ALA A 162 0.23 1.10 5.92
C ALA A 162 0.05 -0.29 5.29
N LEU A 163 -0.63 -1.19 6.01
CA LEU A 163 -1.08 -2.49 5.54
C LEU A 163 -2.61 -2.52 5.51
N PRO A 164 -3.26 -2.17 4.37
CA PRO A 164 -4.70 -2.33 4.19
C PRO A 164 -5.14 -3.80 4.10
N ALA A 165 -4.22 -4.69 3.78
CA ALA A 165 -4.38 -6.14 3.84
C ALA A 165 -3.04 -6.77 4.20
N ALA A 166 -3.03 -8.02 4.68
CA ALA A 166 -1.82 -8.70 5.13
C ALA A 166 -0.73 -8.84 4.05
N ASN A 167 -1.11 -8.77 2.77
CA ASN A 167 -0.23 -8.86 1.61
C ASN A 167 -0.18 -7.57 0.77
N ARG A 168 -0.71 -6.44 1.26
CA ARG A 168 -0.65 -5.16 0.55
C ARG A 168 -0.02 -4.10 1.45
N LEU A 169 1.11 -3.55 1.02
CA LEU A 169 1.85 -2.49 1.71
C LEU A 169 1.78 -1.19 0.91
N CYS A 170 1.36 -0.10 1.53
CA CYS A 170 1.38 1.23 0.93
C CYS A 170 2.28 2.13 1.79
N LEU A 171 3.23 2.81 1.16
CA LEU A 171 4.11 3.77 1.81
C LEU A 171 3.57 5.18 1.60
N LEU A 172 3.40 5.94 2.68
CA LEU A 172 3.04 7.35 2.62
C LEU A 172 4.19 8.19 3.17
N GLY A 173 4.52 9.26 2.46
CA GLY A 173 5.31 10.35 3.03
C GLY A 173 4.46 11.12 4.05
N ASP A 174 5.12 11.64 5.08
CA ASP A 174 4.49 12.42 6.14
C ASP A 174 5.45 13.48 6.69
N GLU A 175 4.92 14.38 7.51
CA GLU A 175 5.70 15.40 8.21
C GLU A 175 6.07 14.96 9.63
N ILE A 176 6.93 15.73 10.28
CA ILE A 176 7.33 15.53 11.67
C ILE A 176 7.03 16.86 12.42
N PRO A 177 5.95 16.93 13.22
CA PRO A 177 5.00 15.88 13.58
C PRO A 177 4.03 15.48 12.46
N SER A 178 3.41 14.31 12.60
CA SER A 178 2.53 13.69 11.59
C SER A 178 1.30 14.56 11.26
N THR A 179 1.03 14.73 9.96
CA THR A 179 -0.20 15.36 9.44
C THR A 179 -1.36 14.36 9.35
N GLN A 180 -1.08 13.07 9.46
CA GLN A 180 -2.05 11.98 9.38
C GLN A 180 -2.05 11.15 10.67
N PRO A 181 -2.42 11.75 11.81
CA PRO A 181 -2.17 11.17 13.12
C PRO A 181 -3.10 10.02 13.50
N THR A 182 -4.07 9.63 12.66
CA THR A 182 -5.05 8.58 12.96
C THR A 182 -5.12 7.52 11.87
N LEU A 183 -5.55 6.30 12.22
CA LEU A 183 -5.82 5.25 11.22
C LEU A 183 -6.85 5.68 10.16
N SER A 184 -7.86 6.47 10.53
CA SER A 184 -8.86 6.97 9.58
C SER A 184 -8.27 7.96 8.56
N ALA A 185 -7.36 8.84 8.99
CA ALA A 185 -6.66 9.75 8.09
C ALA A 185 -5.75 8.97 7.13
N VAL A 186 -5.01 7.98 7.63
CA VAL A 186 -4.18 7.10 6.81
C VAL A 186 -5.04 6.30 5.82
N ALA A 187 -6.17 5.75 6.24
CA ALA A 187 -7.11 5.05 5.36
C ALA A 187 -7.60 5.95 4.22
N ALA A 188 -7.98 7.20 4.53
CA ALA A 188 -8.42 8.17 3.54
C ALA A 188 -7.33 8.45 2.50
N SER A 189 -6.08 8.66 2.95
CA SER A 189 -4.94 8.85 2.04
C SER A 189 -4.63 7.62 1.19
N VAL A 190 -4.70 6.42 1.77
CA VAL A 190 -4.51 5.18 1.00
C VAL A 190 -5.62 5.00 -0.04
N ALA A 191 -6.84 5.44 0.24
CA ALA A 191 -7.96 5.35 -0.70
C ALA A 191 -7.79 6.28 -1.92
N THR A 192 -7.02 7.37 -1.81
CA THR A 192 -6.72 8.25 -2.95
C THR A 192 -5.52 7.78 -3.78
N LEU A 193 -4.71 6.86 -3.25
CA LEU A 193 -3.60 6.27 -4.00
C LEU A 193 -4.10 5.23 -5.00
N SER A 194 -3.56 5.29 -6.23
CA SER A 194 -3.66 4.17 -7.15
C SER A 194 -3.12 2.89 -6.48
N ALA A 195 -3.82 1.77 -6.65
CA ALA A 195 -3.36 0.48 -6.17
C ALA A 195 -1.98 0.10 -6.75
N ASP A 196 -1.62 0.66 -7.90
CA ASP A 196 -0.32 0.50 -8.57
C ASP A 196 0.85 1.11 -7.78
N ASN A 197 0.59 2.05 -6.89
CA ASN A 197 1.60 2.67 -6.04
C ASN A 197 1.85 1.91 -4.74
N CYS A 198 1.06 0.87 -4.47
CA CYS A 198 1.29 -0.04 -3.35
C CYS A 198 2.09 -1.27 -3.80
N PHE A 199 2.68 -1.94 -2.83
CA PHE A 199 3.44 -3.16 -2.99
C PHE A 199 2.62 -4.37 -2.54
N THR A 200 2.93 -5.52 -3.12
CA THR A 200 2.35 -6.82 -2.79
C THR A 200 3.45 -7.84 -2.51
N ARG A 201 3.11 -8.86 -1.74
CA ARG A 201 3.91 -10.09 -1.58
C ARG A 201 3.04 -11.31 -1.85
#